data_AF-A0A061N6L8-F1
#
_entry.id   AF-A0A061N6L8-F1
#
_cell.length_a   1.000
_cell.length_b   1.000
_cell.length_c   1.000
_cell.angle_alpha   90.00
_cell.angle_beta   90.00
_cell.angle_gamma   90.00
#
_symmetry.space_group_name_H-M   'P 1'
#
loop_
_entity.id
_entity.type
_entity.pdbx_description
1 polymer ?
#
loop_
_entity_poly.entity_id
_entity_poly.type
_entity_poly.pdbx_seq_one_letter_code
_entity_poly.pdbx_strand_id
1 'polypeptide(L)'
;MNHKEQTIVQSIGEWYESMIQGRELREVHQMKLDVERRLPHEMQSTIKMYYELVLFYYNITYHRVLDQTVPKVKQELNPMVDETKRAVSFLHHTLIGKLNHEQGNYHSAIDSYHRAEEYMHGIGEEKKVLFYNHLGQSYLELNNSYQADVYFRRAMSFSSKESILREDIGFYSERKTTAFNQGKKTSHQQRAIQSKRTKVTSFKKSSIIRLNDRSLSNGS
;
A
#
# COMPACT_ATOMS: atom_id res chain seq x y z
N MET A 1 13.92 0.11 -4.05
CA MET A 1 14.21 0.75 -5.36
C MET A 1 15.36 1.71 -5.13
N ASN A 2 16.33 1.84 -6.05
CA ASN A 2 17.41 2.82 -5.83
C ASN A 2 16.92 4.26 -6.13
N HIS A 3 17.66 5.28 -5.69
CA HIS A 3 17.22 6.68 -5.85
C HIS A 3 16.96 7.07 -7.33
N LYS A 4 17.79 6.60 -8.27
CA LYS A 4 17.57 6.88 -9.71
C LYS A 4 16.27 6.25 -10.22
N GLU A 5 16.00 5.03 -9.79
CA GLU A 5 14.78 4.30 -10.12
C GLU A 5 13.53 4.99 -9.52
N GLN A 6 13.62 5.56 -8.32
CA GLN A 6 12.51 6.32 -7.73
C GLN A 6 12.19 7.57 -8.56
N THR A 7 13.23 8.33 -8.94
CA THR A 7 13.07 9.55 -9.75
C THR A 7 12.53 9.25 -11.14
N ILE A 8 12.96 8.15 -11.78
CA ILE A 8 12.44 7.79 -13.11
C ILE A 8 10.99 7.31 -13.04
N VAL A 9 10.59 6.58 -12.00
CA VAL A 9 9.18 6.19 -11.78
C VAL A 9 8.29 7.43 -11.67
N GLN A 10 8.72 8.44 -10.91
CA GLN A 10 7.99 9.71 -10.80
C GLN A 10 7.90 10.40 -12.17
N SER A 11 9.01 10.51 -12.90
CA SER A 11 9.05 11.17 -14.21
C SER A 11 8.15 10.47 -15.25
N ILE A 12 8.14 9.13 -15.27
CA ILE A 12 7.23 8.35 -16.14
C ILE A 12 5.77 8.59 -15.71
N GLY A 13 5.50 8.64 -14.40
CA GLY A 13 4.18 8.92 -13.85
C GLY A 13 3.64 10.29 -14.25
N GLU A 14 4.45 11.33 -14.11
CA GLU A 14 4.10 12.69 -14.54
C GLU A 14 3.79 12.76 -16.04
N TRP A 15 4.60 12.07 -16.85
CA TRP A 15 4.36 11.98 -18.29
C TRP A 15 3.05 11.24 -18.62
N TYR A 16 2.75 10.16 -17.89
CA TYR A 16 1.49 9.44 -18.08
C TYR A 16 0.27 10.27 -17.68
N GLU A 17 0.33 10.94 -16.54
CA GLU A 17 -0.74 11.79 -16.04
C GLU A 17 -1.01 12.99 -16.96
N SER A 18 0.03 13.58 -17.57
CA SER A 18 -0.16 14.66 -18.55
C SER A 18 -0.92 14.20 -19.79
N MET A 19 -0.72 12.94 -20.22
CA MET A 19 -1.52 12.34 -21.29
C MET A 19 -2.98 12.15 -20.89
N ILE A 20 -3.25 11.67 -19.68
CA ILE A 20 -4.63 11.47 -19.20
C ILE A 20 -5.37 12.80 -19.05
N GLN A 21 -4.67 13.83 -18.59
CA GLN A 21 -5.19 15.19 -18.43
C GLN A 21 -5.43 15.91 -19.76
N GLY A 22 -5.03 15.30 -20.89
CA GLY A 22 -5.19 15.89 -22.21
C GLY A 22 -4.33 17.13 -22.42
N ARG A 23 -3.11 17.17 -21.86
CA ARG A 23 -2.18 18.28 -22.08
C ARG A 23 -1.74 18.35 -23.55
N GLU A 24 -1.23 19.52 -23.92
CA GLU A 24 -0.74 19.81 -25.26
C GLU A 24 0.32 18.81 -25.73
N LEU A 25 0.21 18.34 -26.98
CA LEU A 25 1.10 17.32 -27.56
C LEU A 25 2.58 17.69 -27.42
N ARG A 26 2.92 18.97 -27.62
CA ARG A 26 4.30 19.45 -27.51
C ARG A 26 4.85 19.28 -26.10
N GLU A 27 4.05 19.53 -25.08
CA GLU A 27 4.42 19.36 -23.67
C GLU A 27 4.61 17.88 -23.35
N VAL A 28 3.62 17.04 -23.70
CA VAL A 28 3.67 15.59 -23.51
C VAL A 28 4.90 14.98 -24.20
N HIS A 29 5.19 15.40 -25.43
CA HIS A 29 6.36 14.93 -26.18
C HIS A 29 7.67 15.37 -25.53
N GLN A 30 7.74 16.59 -25.00
CA GLN A 30 8.91 17.06 -24.29
C GLN A 30 9.18 16.21 -23.02
N MET A 31 8.14 15.91 -22.25
CA MET A 31 8.23 15.04 -21.07
C MET A 31 8.75 13.64 -21.43
N LYS A 32 8.30 13.06 -22.55
CA LYS A 32 8.86 11.80 -23.08
C LYS A 32 10.38 11.88 -23.27
N LEU A 33 10.86 12.93 -23.95
CA LEU A 33 12.29 13.11 -24.20
C LEU A 33 13.08 13.32 -22.91
N ASP A 34 12.49 13.98 -21.91
CA ASP A 34 13.09 14.13 -20.58
C ASP A 34 13.18 12.81 -19.82
N VAL A 35 12.15 11.96 -19.89
CA VAL A 35 12.18 10.58 -19.36
C VAL A 35 13.28 9.77 -20.05
N GLU A 36 13.31 9.75 -21.38
CA GLU A 36 14.28 8.99 -22.17
C GLU A 36 15.73 9.36 -21.84
N ARG A 37 16.02 10.65 -21.64
CA ARG A 37 17.35 11.14 -21.23
C ARG A 37 17.78 10.68 -19.83
N ARG A 38 16.84 10.32 -18.96
CA ARG A 38 17.09 9.94 -17.57
C ARG A 38 16.96 8.44 -17.32
N LEU A 39 16.51 7.66 -18.30
CA LEU A 39 16.39 6.21 -18.18
C LEU A 39 17.76 5.61 -17.82
N PRO A 40 17.88 4.92 -16.68
CA PRO A 40 19.12 4.25 -16.33
C PRO A 40 19.38 3.07 -17.27
N HIS A 41 20.65 2.73 -17.51
CA HIS A 41 21.01 1.59 -18.36
C HIS A 41 20.49 0.26 -17.78
N GLU A 42 20.54 0.13 -16.46
CA GLU A 42 20.01 -1.00 -15.69
C GLU A 42 18.90 -0.52 -14.75
N MET A 43 17.76 -1.19 -14.79
CA MET A 43 16.63 -0.97 -13.88
C MET A 43 15.84 -2.26 -13.68
N GLN A 44 15.05 -2.29 -12.59
CA GLN A 44 14.06 -3.34 -12.36
C GLN A 44 13.15 -3.53 -13.60
N SER A 45 12.90 -4.78 -13.95
CA SER A 45 12.08 -5.17 -15.11
C SER A 45 10.67 -4.58 -15.07
N THR A 46 10.09 -4.41 -13.88
CA THR A 46 8.78 -3.76 -13.71
C THR A 46 8.80 -2.29 -14.11
N ILE A 47 9.88 -1.55 -13.83
CA ILE A 47 10.01 -0.14 -14.23
C ILE A 47 10.19 -0.03 -15.74
N LYS A 48 10.99 -0.93 -16.32
CA LYS A 48 11.15 -1.03 -17.78
C LYS A 48 9.81 -1.33 -18.46
N MET A 49 9.06 -2.31 -17.97
CA MET A 49 7.73 -2.65 -18.48
C MET A 49 6.75 -1.47 -18.35
N TYR A 50 6.78 -0.76 -17.23
CA TYR A 50 5.95 0.43 -17.02
C TYR A 50 6.27 1.52 -18.06
N TYR A 51 7.55 1.82 -18.27
CA TYR A 51 7.99 2.74 -19.32
C TYR A 51 7.53 2.29 -20.72
N GLU A 52 7.74 1.02 -21.08
CA GLU A 52 7.37 0.48 -22.39
C GLU A 52 5.86 0.57 -22.65
N LEU A 53 5.03 0.31 -21.64
CA LEU A 53 3.58 0.43 -21.76
C LEU A 53 3.11 1.89 -21.85
N VAL A 54 3.73 2.81 -21.10
CA VAL A 54 3.45 4.25 -21.22
C VAL A 54 3.87 4.77 -22.59
N LEU A 55 5.01 4.33 -23.12
CA LEU A 55 5.45 4.66 -24.47
C LEU A 55 4.51 4.09 -25.53
N PHE A 56 4.06 2.84 -25.38
CA PHE A 56 3.08 2.26 -26.27
C PHE A 56 1.76 3.05 -26.25
N TYR A 57 1.26 3.38 -25.06
CA TYR A 57 0.06 4.22 -24.88
C TYR A 57 0.22 5.60 -25.53
N TYR A 58 1.38 6.25 -25.37
CA TYR A 58 1.72 7.49 -26.05
C TYR A 58 1.67 7.31 -27.57
N ASN A 59 2.27 6.25 -28.11
CA ASN A 59 2.34 6.04 -29.56
C ASN A 59 0.96 5.84 -30.19
N ILE A 60 0.09 5.03 -29.57
CA ILE A 60 -1.25 4.77 -30.09
C ILE A 60 -2.17 5.99 -29.96
N THR A 61 -1.96 6.83 -28.94
CA THR A 61 -2.78 8.02 -28.66
C THR A 61 -2.33 9.25 -29.47
N TYR A 62 -1.03 9.51 -29.51
CA TYR A 62 -0.45 10.77 -30.02
C TYR A 62 0.35 10.63 -31.31
N HIS A 63 0.88 9.45 -31.62
CA HIS A 63 1.75 9.24 -32.77
C HIS A 63 1.00 8.77 -34.04
N ARG A 64 -0.28 9.16 -34.17
CA ARG A 64 -1.17 8.95 -35.33
C ARG A 64 -1.50 7.49 -35.65
N VAL A 65 -2.38 6.89 -34.85
CA VAL A 65 -3.35 5.92 -35.42
C VAL A 65 -4.76 6.52 -35.44
N LEU A 66 -5.18 7.31 -34.45
CA LEU A 66 -6.57 7.82 -34.42
C LEU A 66 -6.85 9.04 -35.32
N ASP A 67 -5.84 9.84 -35.66
CA ASP A 67 -5.99 11.08 -36.45
C ASP A 67 -5.84 10.87 -37.97
N GLN A 68 -5.26 9.75 -38.40
CA GLN A 68 -5.04 9.41 -39.82
C GLN A 68 -5.84 8.19 -40.28
N THR A 69 -6.63 7.57 -39.39
CA THR A 69 -7.41 6.40 -39.74
C THR A 69 -8.89 6.73 -39.87
N VAL A 70 -9.54 6.07 -40.82
CA VAL A 70 -11.00 6.13 -40.99
C VAL A 70 -11.70 5.74 -39.67
N PRO A 71 -12.87 6.33 -39.34
CA PRO A 71 -13.58 6.11 -38.07
C PRO A 71 -13.72 4.64 -37.64
N LYS A 72 -13.78 3.71 -38.62
CA LYS A 72 -13.82 2.27 -38.40
C LYS A 72 -12.59 1.73 -37.66
N VAL A 73 -11.39 2.16 -38.05
CA VAL A 73 -10.13 1.73 -37.41
C VAL A 73 -10.00 2.32 -36.01
N LYS A 74 -10.48 3.55 -35.81
CA LYS A 74 -10.59 4.16 -34.47
C LYS A 74 -11.48 3.33 -33.54
N GLN A 75 -12.63 2.85 -34.02
CA GLN A 75 -13.50 1.96 -33.25
C GLN A 75 -12.82 0.62 -32.90
N GLU A 76 -12.05 0.05 -33.83
CA GLU A 76 -11.32 -1.21 -33.62
C GLU A 76 -10.17 -1.07 -32.61
N LEU A 77 -9.55 0.11 -32.51
CA LEU A 77 -8.41 0.36 -31.60
C LEU A 77 -8.80 0.80 -30.20
N ASN A 78 -10.00 1.38 -30.02
CA ASN A 78 -10.46 1.86 -28.71
C ASN A 78 -10.34 0.79 -27.59
N PRO A 79 -10.74 -0.48 -27.80
CA PRO A 79 -10.58 -1.50 -26.76
C PRO A 79 -9.11 -1.74 -26.37
N MET A 80 -8.20 -1.69 -27.33
CA MET A 80 -6.76 -1.84 -27.07
C MET A 80 -6.21 -0.64 -26.31
N VAL A 81 -6.64 0.58 -26.66
CA VAL A 81 -6.30 1.80 -25.92
C VAL A 81 -6.80 1.72 -24.48
N ASP A 82 -8.05 1.29 -24.28
CA ASP A 82 -8.66 1.17 -22.95
C ASP A 82 -7.99 0.08 -22.10
N GLU A 83 -7.66 -1.06 -22.69
CA GLU A 83 -6.92 -2.14 -22.00
C GLU A 83 -5.50 -1.68 -21.64
N THR A 84 -4.81 -1.02 -22.57
CA THR A 84 -3.47 -0.45 -22.32
C THR A 84 -3.53 0.57 -21.20
N LYS A 85 -4.52 1.49 -21.23
CA LYS A 85 -4.71 2.50 -20.19
C LYS A 85 -4.91 1.85 -18.83
N ARG A 86 -5.74 0.80 -18.73
CA ARG A 86 -5.96 0.05 -17.50
C ARG A 86 -4.68 -0.60 -16.98
N ALA A 87 -3.93 -1.29 -17.84
CA ALA A 87 -2.66 -1.91 -17.47
C ALA A 87 -1.62 -0.88 -16.99
N VAL A 88 -1.54 0.28 -17.65
CA VAL A 88 -0.66 1.38 -17.25
C VAL A 88 -1.11 1.99 -15.93
N SER A 89 -2.41 2.22 -15.73
CA SER A 89 -2.96 2.74 -14.47
C SER A 89 -2.66 1.80 -13.30
N PHE A 90 -2.82 0.48 -13.48
CA PHE A 90 -2.46 -0.53 -12.49
C PHE A 90 -0.98 -0.42 -12.10
N LEU A 91 -0.06 -0.41 -13.09
CA LEU A 91 1.37 -0.33 -12.82
C LEU A 91 1.78 1.00 -12.20
N HIS A 92 1.22 2.11 -12.69
CA HIS A 92 1.47 3.45 -12.16
C HIS A 92 1.16 3.50 -10.66
N HIS A 93 -0.07 3.17 -10.28
CA HIS A 93 -0.50 3.20 -8.89
C HIS A 93 0.24 2.18 -8.01
N THR A 94 0.59 1.01 -8.56
CA THR A 94 1.40 0.01 -7.84
C THR A 94 2.81 0.52 -7.56
N LEU A 95 3.46 1.18 -8.52
CA LEU A 95 4.81 1.72 -8.38
C LEU A 95 4.85 2.94 -7.46
N ILE A 96 3.84 3.82 -7.53
CA ILE A 96 3.68 4.92 -6.57
C ILE A 96 3.42 4.38 -5.16
N GLY A 97 2.58 3.34 -5.03
CA GLY A 97 2.37 2.64 -3.76
C GLY A 97 3.68 2.10 -3.18
N LYS A 98 4.49 1.44 -4.01
CA LYS A 98 5.80 0.91 -3.62
C LYS A 98 6.76 2.03 -3.20
N LEU A 99 6.79 3.13 -3.95
CA LEU A 99 7.62 4.28 -3.63
C LEU A 99 7.25 4.86 -2.26
N ASN A 100 5.95 5.09 -2.02
CA ASN A 100 5.46 5.57 -0.73
C ASN A 100 5.80 4.61 0.42
N HIS A 101 5.66 3.30 0.20
CA HIS A 101 6.03 2.28 1.19
C HIS A 101 7.52 2.36 1.54
N GLU A 102 8.40 2.41 0.53
CA GLU A 102 9.84 2.51 0.73
C GLU A 102 10.26 3.82 1.44
N GLN A 103 9.44 4.87 1.36
CA GLN A 103 9.63 6.13 2.06
C GLN A 103 9.01 6.17 3.47
N GLY A 104 8.35 5.09 3.91
CA GLY A 104 7.64 5.03 5.19
C GLY A 104 6.26 5.71 5.20
N ASN A 105 5.79 6.17 4.03
CA ASN A 105 4.49 6.81 3.85
C ASN A 105 3.38 5.74 3.68
N TYR A 106 3.20 4.88 4.67
CA TYR A 106 2.39 3.66 4.54
C TYR A 106 0.90 3.92 4.24
N HIS A 107 0.32 5.00 4.77
CA HIS A 107 -1.06 5.39 4.43
C HIS A 107 -1.19 5.73 2.94
N SER A 108 -0.32 6.60 2.42
CA SER A 108 -0.29 6.96 0.99
C SER A 108 0.02 5.75 0.09
N ALA A 109 0.84 4.81 0.59
CA ALA A 109 1.10 3.55 -0.10
C ALA A 109 -0.17 2.73 -0.26
N ILE A 110 -0.92 2.53 0.83
CA ILE A 110 -2.19 1.82 0.85
C ILE A 110 -3.21 2.49 -0.07
N ASP A 111 -3.35 3.81 -0.01
CA ASP A 111 -4.27 4.55 -0.89
C ASP A 111 -3.92 4.35 -2.37
N SER A 112 -2.63 4.37 -2.70
CA SER A 112 -2.16 4.11 -4.07
C SER A 112 -2.46 2.67 -4.50
N TYR A 113 -2.24 1.69 -3.62
CA TYR A 113 -2.55 0.29 -3.91
C TYR A 113 -4.06 0.07 -4.12
N HIS A 114 -4.93 0.70 -3.33
CA HIS A 114 -6.38 0.63 -3.56
C HIS A 114 -6.78 1.20 -4.93
N ARG A 115 -6.18 2.32 -5.35
CA ARG A 115 -6.39 2.83 -6.72
C ARG A 115 -5.91 1.86 -7.79
N ALA A 116 -4.77 1.19 -7.58
CA ALA A 116 -4.30 0.15 -8.50
C ALA A 116 -5.30 -1.02 -8.58
N GLU A 117 -5.91 -1.41 -7.47
CA GLU A 117 -6.87 -2.52 -7.42
C GLU A 117 -8.09 -2.31 -8.33
N GLU A 118 -8.52 -1.07 -8.55
CA GLU A 118 -9.59 -0.71 -9.50
C GLU A 118 -9.27 -1.14 -10.96
N TYR A 119 -7.97 -1.29 -11.28
CA TYR A 119 -7.48 -1.63 -12.61
C TYR A 119 -6.96 -3.07 -12.73
N MET A 120 -7.26 -3.93 -11.76
CA MET A 120 -6.73 -5.30 -11.66
C MET A 120 -7.28 -6.29 -12.73
N HIS A 121 -8.32 -5.91 -13.47
CA HIS A 121 -8.87 -6.74 -14.54
C HIS A 121 -7.82 -6.99 -15.64
N GLY A 122 -7.75 -8.21 -16.18
CA GLY A 122 -6.76 -8.57 -17.22
C GLY A 122 -5.31 -8.73 -16.74
N ILE A 123 -5.00 -8.35 -15.48
CA ILE A 123 -3.65 -8.49 -14.93
C ILE A 123 -3.33 -9.96 -14.60
N GLY A 124 -2.17 -10.43 -15.05
CA GLY A 124 -1.69 -11.79 -14.81
C GLY A 124 -1.47 -12.11 -13.32
N GLU A 125 -1.67 -13.37 -12.95
CA GLU A 125 -1.69 -13.84 -11.55
C GLU A 125 -0.39 -13.53 -10.80
N GLU A 126 0.77 -13.71 -11.41
CA GLU A 126 2.07 -13.40 -10.81
C GLU A 126 2.15 -11.94 -10.31
N LYS A 127 1.64 -10.99 -11.10
CA LYS A 127 1.62 -9.56 -10.72
C LYS A 127 0.62 -9.30 -9.60
N LYS A 128 -0.50 -10.03 -9.58
CA LYS A 128 -1.49 -9.96 -8.49
C LYS A 128 -0.90 -10.44 -7.17
N VAL A 129 -0.13 -11.53 -7.17
CA VAL A 129 0.57 -12.02 -5.97
C VAL A 129 1.49 -10.94 -5.39
N LEU A 130 2.37 -10.38 -6.22
CA LEU A 130 3.29 -9.31 -5.78
C LEU A 130 2.54 -8.08 -5.28
N PHE A 131 1.48 -7.66 -5.98
CA PHE A 131 0.64 -6.54 -5.58
C PHE A 131 0.04 -6.73 -4.18
N TYR A 132 -0.64 -7.87 -3.94
CA TYR A 132 -1.29 -8.12 -2.65
C TYR A 132 -0.28 -8.30 -1.52
N ASN A 133 0.91 -8.83 -1.81
CA ASN A 133 2.00 -8.88 -0.83
C ASN A 133 2.44 -7.48 -0.40
N HIS A 134 2.67 -6.55 -1.34
CA HIS A 134 3.06 -5.18 -0.98
C HIS A 134 1.96 -4.44 -0.21
N LEU A 135 0.69 -4.66 -0.57
CA LEU A 135 -0.44 -4.08 0.16
C LEU A 135 -0.52 -4.65 1.59
N GLY A 136 -0.39 -5.97 1.75
CA GLY A 136 -0.35 -6.63 3.04
C GLY A 136 0.83 -6.16 3.92
N GLN A 137 2.01 -5.99 3.33
CA GLN A 137 3.18 -5.42 4.00
C GLN A 137 2.94 -3.98 4.46
N SER A 138 2.30 -3.13 3.64
CA SER A 138 1.98 -1.76 4.06
C SER A 138 1.02 -1.73 5.25
N TYR A 139 0.03 -2.63 5.31
CA TYR A 139 -0.83 -2.77 6.49
C TYR A 139 -0.09 -3.28 7.71
N LEU A 140 0.92 -4.14 7.53
CA LEU A 140 1.77 -4.61 8.63
C LEU A 140 2.57 -3.50 9.27
N GLU A 141 3.16 -2.61 8.46
CA GLU A 141 3.93 -1.48 8.97
C GLU A 141 3.06 -0.51 9.79
N LEU A 142 1.75 -0.48 9.53
CA LEU A 142 0.75 0.22 10.35
C LEU A 142 0.22 -0.61 11.54
N ASN A 143 0.83 -1.75 11.86
CA ASN A 143 0.37 -2.71 12.88
C ASN A 143 -1.06 -3.23 12.67
N ASN A 144 -1.60 -3.12 11.45
CA ASN A 144 -2.92 -3.65 11.10
C ASN A 144 -2.80 -5.10 10.63
N SER A 145 -2.51 -5.99 11.57
CA SER A 145 -2.30 -7.40 11.26
C SER A 145 -3.53 -8.06 10.64
N TYR A 146 -4.75 -7.61 10.97
CA TYR A 146 -5.97 -8.18 10.40
C TYR A 146 -6.04 -7.94 8.87
N GLN A 147 -5.89 -6.70 8.43
CA GLN A 147 -5.93 -6.38 6.99
C GLN A 147 -4.73 -7.00 6.25
N ALA A 148 -3.56 -7.02 6.87
CA ALA A 148 -2.42 -7.72 6.31
C ALA A 148 -2.72 -9.21 6.03
N ASP A 149 -3.35 -9.92 6.98
CA ASP A 149 -3.74 -11.33 6.82
C ASP A 149 -4.66 -11.52 5.61
N VAL A 150 -5.65 -10.63 5.46
CA VAL A 150 -6.61 -10.65 4.35
C VAL A 150 -5.88 -10.56 3.02
N TYR A 151 -4.96 -9.60 2.88
CA TYR A 151 -4.24 -9.41 1.61
C TYR A 151 -3.20 -10.49 1.33
N PHE A 152 -2.51 -11.02 2.33
CA PHE A 152 -1.62 -12.18 2.12
C PHE A 152 -2.40 -13.44 1.72
N ARG A 153 -3.58 -13.69 2.29
CA ARG A 153 -4.45 -14.77 1.83
C ARG A 153 -4.91 -14.58 0.39
N ARG A 154 -5.17 -13.34 0.01
CA ARG A 154 -5.52 -13.02 -1.37
C ARG A 154 -4.35 -13.28 -2.30
N ALA A 155 -3.12 -12.90 -1.93
CA ALA A 155 -1.92 -13.28 -2.69
C ALA A 155 -1.80 -14.80 -2.85
N MET A 156 -2.00 -15.57 -1.77
CA MET A 156 -1.96 -17.04 -1.81
C MET A 156 -2.99 -17.64 -2.76
N SER A 157 -4.18 -17.04 -2.89
CA SER A 157 -5.22 -17.54 -3.79
C SER A 157 -4.82 -17.51 -5.27
N PHE A 158 -3.82 -16.70 -5.64
CA PHE A 158 -3.27 -16.60 -7.00
C PHE A 158 -1.99 -17.42 -7.22
N SER A 159 -1.42 -18.02 -6.17
CA SER A 159 -0.24 -18.89 -6.31
C SER A 159 -0.64 -20.35 -6.21
N SER A 160 -0.44 -21.13 -7.27
CA SER A 160 -0.59 -22.59 -7.23
C SER A 160 0.47 -23.29 -6.37
N LYS A 161 1.53 -22.57 -5.96
CA LYS A 161 2.61 -23.04 -5.09
C LYS A 161 2.55 -22.39 -3.72
N GLU A 162 1.91 -23.11 -2.81
CA GLU A 162 1.86 -22.89 -1.36
C GLU A 162 3.25 -22.71 -0.69
N SER A 163 4.35 -22.99 -1.42
CA SER A 163 5.72 -23.06 -0.89
C SER A 163 6.49 -21.73 -0.87
N ILE A 164 6.22 -20.76 -1.76
CA ILE A 164 7.03 -19.52 -1.84
C ILE A 164 6.57 -18.49 -0.79
N LEU A 165 5.31 -18.55 -0.38
CA LEU A 165 4.71 -17.58 0.55
C LEU A 165 4.91 -17.95 2.03
N ARG A 166 5.39 -19.16 2.35
CA ARG A 166 5.50 -19.63 3.74
C ARG A 166 6.63 -18.97 4.53
N GLU A 167 7.73 -18.53 3.92
CA GLU A 167 8.81 -17.86 4.66
C GLU A 167 8.37 -16.48 5.19
N ASP A 168 7.69 -15.67 4.36
CA ASP A 168 7.15 -14.37 4.76
C ASP A 168 5.96 -14.51 5.73
N ILE A 169 5.12 -15.54 5.54
CA ILE A 169 3.97 -15.82 6.42
C ILE A 169 4.42 -16.42 7.77
N GLY A 170 5.50 -17.21 7.79
CA GLY A 170 6.11 -17.73 9.02
C GLY A 170 6.55 -16.59 9.93
N PHE A 171 7.31 -15.64 9.37
CA PHE A 171 7.70 -14.40 10.04
C PHE A 171 6.49 -13.56 10.50
N TYR A 172 5.45 -13.48 9.68
CA TYR A 172 4.18 -12.82 10.02
C TYR A 172 3.44 -13.49 11.19
N SER A 173 3.37 -14.81 11.22
CA SER A 173 2.70 -15.58 12.27
C SER A 173 3.40 -15.43 13.63
N GLU A 174 4.73 -15.30 13.62
CA GLU A 174 5.57 -15.03 14.78
C GLU A 174 5.42 -13.58 15.27
N ARG A 175 5.40 -12.58 14.38
CA ARG A 175 5.11 -11.19 14.77
C ARG A 175 3.71 -11.02 15.34
N LYS A 176 2.69 -11.67 14.75
CA LYS A 176 1.30 -11.66 15.25
C LYS A 176 1.19 -12.26 16.65
N THR A 177 1.84 -13.41 16.91
CA THR A 177 1.88 -13.98 18.27
C THR A 177 2.65 -13.09 19.24
N THR A 178 3.77 -12.51 18.82
CA THR A 178 4.59 -11.64 19.69
C THR A 178 3.86 -10.34 20.06
N ALA A 179 3.24 -9.65 19.09
CA ALA A 179 2.46 -8.44 19.31
C ALA A 179 1.19 -8.71 20.14
N PHE A 180 0.48 -9.80 19.86
CA PHE A 180 -0.67 -10.25 20.66
C PHE A 180 -0.27 -10.59 22.10
N ASN A 181 0.86 -11.25 22.31
CA ASN A 181 1.39 -11.58 23.63
C ASN A 181 1.85 -10.34 24.41
N GLN A 182 2.42 -9.34 23.73
CA GLN A 182 2.79 -8.06 24.36
C GLN A 182 1.55 -7.24 24.77
N GLY A 183 0.50 -7.19 23.93
CA GLY A 183 -0.77 -6.53 24.28
C GLY A 183 -1.51 -7.21 25.45
N LYS A 184 -1.40 -8.53 25.58
CA LYS A 184 -1.89 -9.26 26.77
C LYS A 184 -1.08 -8.95 28.03
N LYS A 185 0.25 -8.89 27.93
CA LYS A 185 1.12 -8.56 29.08
C LYS A 185 0.84 -7.15 29.61
N THR A 186 0.71 -6.15 28.74
CA THR A 186 0.42 -4.76 29.14
C THR A 186 -0.98 -4.62 29.75
N SER A 187 -2.00 -5.30 29.21
CA SER A 187 -3.35 -5.29 29.79
C SER A 187 -3.43 -6.02 31.14
N HIS A 188 -2.74 -7.16 31.31
CA HIS A 188 -2.63 -7.82 32.62
C HIS A 188 -1.87 -6.97 33.65
N GLN A 189 -0.79 -6.29 33.25
CA GLN A 189 -0.05 -5.36 34.11
C GLN A 189 -0.90 -4.15 34.51
N GLN A 190 -1.64 -3.56 33.56
CA GLN A 190 -2.56 -2.44 33.85
C GLN A 190 -3.70 -2.87 34.79
N ARG A 191 -4.29 -4.06 34.60
CA ARG A 191 -5.30 -4.61 35.53
C ARG A 191 -4.72 -4.89 36.92
N ALA A 192 -3.49 -5.37 37.02
CA ALA A 192 -2.81 -5.58 38.29
C ALA A 192 -2.48 -4.27 39.02
N ILE A 193 -2.08 -3.23 38.28
CA ILE A 193 -1.86 -1.87 38.82
C ILE A 193 -3.18 -1.26 39.28
N GLN A 194 -4.25 -1.42 38.50
CA GLN A 194 -5.57 -0.91 38.83
C GLN A 194 -6.16 -1.63 40.06
N SER A 195 -6.05 -2.96 40.17
CA SER A 195 -6.51 -3.69 41.36
C SER A 195 -5.72 -3.35 42.63
N LYS A 196 -4.40 -3.11 42.51
CA LYS A 196 -3.57 -2.59 43.60
C LYS A 196 -4.02 -1.18 44.02
N ARG A 197 -4.35 -0.29 43.07
CA ARG A 197 -4.90 1.04 43.37
C ARG A 197 -6.26 0.96 44.06
N THR A 198 -7.15 0.08 43.62
CA THR A 198 -8.48 -0.09 44.24
C THR A 198 -8.40 -0.65 45.66
N LYS A 199 -7.44 -1.56 45.92
CA LYS A 199 -7.18 -2.07 47.29
C LYS A 199 -6.62 -0.98 48.21
N VAL A 200 -5.74 -0.11 47.71
CA VAL A 200 -5.19 0.99 48.51
C VAL A 200 -6.25 2.04 48.83
N THR A 201 -7.15 2.36 47.89
CA THR A 201 -8.25 3.29 48.15
C THR A 201 -9.31 2.69 49.07
N SER A 202 -9.64 1.40 48.95
CA SER A 202 -10.55 0.73 49.90
C SER A 202 -9.95 0.68 51.31
N PHE A 203 -8.64 0.42 51.43
CA PHE A 203 -7.95 0.41 52.71
C PHE A 203 -7.96 1.80 53.37
N LYS A 204 -7.62 2.87 52.63
CA LYS A 204 -7.71 4.26 53.12
C LYS A 204 -9.11 4.65 53.54
N LYS A 205 -10.15 4.23 52.81
CA LYS A 205 -11.55 4.52 53.16
C LYS A 205 -11.97 3.80 54.44
N SER A 206 -11.53 2.55 54.64
CA SER A 206 -11.82 1.77 55.85
C SER A 206 -11.09 2.27 57.11
N SER A 207 -9.88 2.84 56.98
CA SER A 207 -9.16 3.44 58.11
C SER A 207 -9.69 4.82 58.49
N ILE A 208 -10.23 5.60 57.55
CA ILE A 208 -10.91 6.87 57.85
C ILE A 208 -12.23 6.63 58.60
N ILE A 209 -13.01 5.61 58.23
CA ILE A 209 -14.27 5.28 58.92
C ILE A 209 -14.01 4.86 60.38
N ARG A 210 -12.96 4.06 60.63
CA ARG A 210 -12.58 3.67 62.01
C ARG A 210 -12.06 4.82 62.88
N LEU A 211 -11.59 5.91 62.28
CA LEU A 211 -11.15 7.09 63.04
C LEU A 211 -12.34 8.00 63.42
N ASN A 212 -13.38 8.06 62.61
CA ASN A 212 -14.59 8.83 62.92
C ASN A 212 -15.50 8.16 63.96
N ASP A 213 -15.49 6.83 64.08
CA ASP A 213 -16.25 6.14 65.13
C ASP A 213 -15.61 6.26 66.53
N ARG A 214 -14.33 6.63 66.62
CA ARG A 214 -13.64 6.82 67.91
C ARG A 214 -13.76 8.24 68.47
N SER A 215 -14.13 9.23 67.68
CA SER A 215 -14.31 10.62 68.14
C SER A 215 -15.70 10.93 68.70
N LEU A 216 -16.66 9.98 68.66
CA LEU A 216 -18.01 10.13 69.21
C LEU A 216 -18.24 9.44 70.57
N SER A 217 -17.20 8.93 71.23
CA SER A 217 -17.33 8.24 72.53
C SER A 217 -16.73 8.95 73.75
N ASN A 218 -16.12 10.14 73.58
CA ASN A 218 -15.61 10.94 74.70
C ASN A 218 -16.33 12.29 74.73
N GLY A 219 -17.51 12.31 75.33
CA GLY A 219 -18.33 13.50 75.48
C GLY A 219 -19.56 13.20 76.34
N SER A 220 -19.34 12.86 77.61
CA SER A 220 -20.31 12.91 78.70
C SER A 220 -19.54 13.07 80.00
#